data_AF-A0A2H1J7K1-F1
#
_entry.id   AF-A0A2H1J7K1-F1
#
_cell.length_a   1.000
_cell.length_b   1.000
_cell.length_c   1.000
_cell.angle_alpha   90.00
_cell.angle_beta   90.00
_cell.angle_gamma   90.00
#
_symmetry.space_group_name_H-M   'P 1'
#
loop_
_entity.id
_entity.type
_entity.pdbx_description
1 polymer ?
#
loop_
_entity_poly.entity_id
_entity_poly.type
_entity_poly.pdbx_seq_one_letter_code
_entity_poly.pdbx_strand_id
1 'polypeptide(L)' 'MPMQLHVDFTVPDTDELERHRARAEELGATMLFDRTDDPDEPLYVVTDPAGHPFCLFVG' A
#
# COMPACT_ATOMS: atom_id res chain seq x y z
N MET A 1 1.09 -18.89 16.00
CA MET A 1 0.80 -17.90 14.95
C MET A 1 2.05 -17.75 14.11
N PRO A 2 1.99 -17.85 12.76
CA PRO A 2 3.12 -17.46 11.94
C PRO A 2 3.47 -15.98 12.22
N MET A 3 4.75 -15.63 12.21
CA MET A 3 5.17 -14.23 12.30
C MET A 3 4.84 -13.56 10.98
N GLN A 4 3.99 -12.53 10.99
CA GLN A 4 3.80 -11.63 9.85
C GLN A 4 4.72 -10.43 10.01
N LEU A 5 5.60 -10.23 9.03
CA LEU A 5 6.33 -8.98 8.87
C LEU A 5 5.37 -7.97 8.24
N HIS A 6 5.19 -6.82 8.90
CA HIS A 6 4.52 -5.67 8.29
C HIS A 6 5.58 -4.81 7.61
N VAL A 7 5.38 -4.50 6.33
CA VAL A 7 6.27 -3.64 5.56
C VAL A 7 5.47 -2.42 5.14
N ASP A 8 6.00 -1.25 5.50
CA ASP A 8 5.36 0.03 5.26
C ASP A 8 6.28 0.93 4.44
N PHE A 9 5.70 1.60 3.44
CA PHE A 9 6.37 2.62 2.65
C PHE A 9 5.61 3.93 2.75
N THR A 10 6.36 5.00 2.97
CA THR A 10 5.81 6.36 3.05
C THR A 10 6.06 7.11 1.75
N VAL A 11 5.07 7.90 1.33
CA VAL A 11 5.12 8.81 0.18
C VAL A 11 4.74 10.23 0.64
N PRO A 12 5.19 11.29 -0.04
CA PRO A 12 5.03 12.65 0.46
C PRO A 12 3.60 13.21 0.31
N ASP A 13 2.77 12.66 -0.57
CA ASP A 13 1.42 13.15 -0.85
C ASP A 13 0.55 12.08 -1.54
N THR A 14 -0.73 12.40 -1.74
CA THR A 14 -1.71 11.49 -2.35
C THR A 14 -1.49 11.26 -3.84
N ASP A 15 -0.86 12.20 -4.55
CA ASP A 15 -0.53 12.02 -5.98
C ASP A 15 0.58 10.97 -6.13
N GLU A 16 1.59 11.03 -5.26
CA GLU A 16 2.64 10.02 -5.15
C GLU A 16 2.08 8.68 -4.67
N LEU A 17 1.12 8.69 -3.75
CA LEU A 17 0.43 7.48 -3.30
C LEU A 17 -0.23 6.74 -4.46
N GLU A 18 -0.97 7.47 -5.30
CA GLU A 18 -1.61 6.93 -6.49
C GLU A 18 -0.60 6.42 -7.53
N ARG A 19 0.49 7.15 -7.75
CA ARG A 19 1.58 6.72 -8.64
C ARG A 19 2.21 5.41 -8.17
N HIS A 20 2.47 5.30 -6.88
CA HIS A 20 3.10 4.12 -6.30
C HIS A 20 2.16 2.92 -6.23
N ARG A 21 0.85 3.12 -6.02
CA ARG A 21 -0.18 2.08 -6.20
C ARG A 21 -0.15 1.52 -7.61
N ALA A 22 -0.26 2.38 -8.63
CA ALA A 22 -0.26 1.97 -10.02
C ALA A 22 1.02 1.19 -10.37
N ARG A 23 2.18 1.65 -9.87
CA ARG A 23 3.44 0.94 -10.03
C ARG A 23 3.45 -0.43 -9.36
N ALA A 24 2.87 -0.56 -8.16
CA ALA A 24 2.75 -1.84 -7.48
C ALA A 24 1.87 -2.81 -8.29
N GLU A 25 0.74 -2.34 -8.83
CA GLU A 25 -0.15 -3.13 -9.69
C GLU A 25 0.55 -3.59 -10.99
N GLU A 26 1.33 -2.72 -11.64
CA GLU A 26 2.16 -3.09 -12.80
C GLU A 26 3.18 -4.21 -12.48
N LEU A 27 3.65 -4.26 -11.24
CA LEU A 27 4.58 -5.28 -10.74
C LEU A 27 3.86 -6.56 -10.26
N GLY A 28 2.54 -6.61 -10.37
CA GLY A 28 1.70 -7.76 -10.03
C GLY A 28 1.16 -7.75 -8.60
N ALA A 29 1.27 -6.63 -7.89
CA ALA A 29 0.55 -6.47 -6.64
C ALA A 29 -0.95 -6.34 -6.89
N THR A 30 -1.77 -6.75 -5.92
CA THR A 30 -3.23 -6.61 -5.98
C THR A 30 -3.75 -5.81 -4.80
N MET A 31 -4.73 -4.94 -5.05
CA MET A 31 -5.38 -4.15 -4.01
C MET A 31 -6.09 -5.06 -2.99
N LEU A 32 -5.79 -4.84 -1.71
CA LEU A 32 -6.46 -5.51 -0.59
C LEU A 32 -7.41 -4.55 0.14
N PHE A 33 -6.94 -3.35 0.46
CA PHE A 33 -7.76 -2.29 1.05
C PHE A 33 -7.42 -0.92 0.48
N ASP A 34 -8.45 -0.19 0.12
CA ASP A 34 -8.38 1.24 -0.17
C ASP A 34 -8.85 2.01 1.08
N ARG A 35 -7.97 2.86 1.60
CA ARG A 35 -8.16 3.72 2.77
C ARG A 35 -7.66 5.13 2.46
N THR A 36 -7.69 5.54 1.19
CA THR A 36 -7.25 6.88 0.78
C THR A 36 -8.17 7.99 1.26
N ASP A 37 -9.37 7.66 1.72
CA ASP A 37 -10.34 8.56 2.31
C ASP A 37 -10.13 8.83 3.80
N ASP A 38 -9.14 8.19 4.43
CA ASP A 38 -8.79 8.47 5.82
C ASP A 38 -8.23 9.90 5.96
N PRO A 39 -8.82 10.76 6.81
CA PRO A 39 -8.42 12.16 6.93
C PRO A 39 -7.08 12.36 7.64
N ASP A 40 -6.61 11.36 8.39
CA ASP A 40 -5.40 11.42 9.18
C ASP A 40 -4.25 10.63 8.52
N GLU A 41 -4.56 9.49 7.88
CA GLU A 41 -3.55 8.60 7.28
C GLU A 41 -4.04 7.95 5.96
N PRO A 42 -4.10 8.69 4.84
CA PRO A 42 -4.46 8.14 3.54
C PRO A 42 -3.51 7.00 3.14
N LEU A 43 -4.05 5.81 2.88
CA LEU A 43 -3.22 4.64 2.55
C LEU A 43 -3.87 3.65 1.59
N TYR A 44 -3.01 2.84 0.96
CA TYR A 44 -3.37 1.61 0.26
C TYR A 44 -2.71 0.41 0.95
N VAL A 45 -3.47 -0.67 1.12
CA VAL A 45 -2.93 -1.99 1.46
C VAL A 45 -3.00 -2.86 0.23
N VAL A 46 -1.86 -3.38 -0.20
CA VAL A 46 -1.72 -4.24 -1.38
C VAL A 46 -1.04 -5.54 -0.99
N THR A 47 -1.25 -6.60 -1.76
CA THR A 47 -0.55 -7.88 -1.60
C THR A 47 0.38 -8.12 -2.77
N ASP A 48 1.61 -8.56 -2.49
CA ASP A 48 2.54 -8.99 -3.52
C ASP A 48 2.06 -10.28 -4.24
N PRO A 49 2.70 -10.70 -5.35
CA PRO A 49 2.33 -11.94 -6.05
C PRO A 49 2.45 -13.24 -5.22
N ALA A 50 3.17 -13.22 -4.08
CA ALA A 50 3.27 -14.33 -3.15
C ALA A 50 2.21 -14.27 -2.02
N GLY A 51 1.38 -13.23 -2.00
CA GLY A 51 0.29 -13.05 -1.04
C GLY A 51 0.69 -12.29 0.23
N HIS A 52 1.86 -11.66 0.28
CA HIS A 52 2.29 -10.88 1.45
C HIS A 52 1.72 -9.45 1.42
N PRO A 53 1.01 -9.01 2.47
CA PRO A 53 0.49 -7.65 2.53
C PRO A 53 1.58 -6.62 2.88
N PHE A 54 1.49 -5.44 2.29
CA PHE A 54 2.29 -4.25 2.65
C PHE A 54 1.47 -2.96 2.42
N CYS A 55 1.86 -1.88 3.10
CA CYS A 55 1.15 -0.59 3.04
C CYS A 55 1.95 0.48 2.28
N LEU A 56 1.24 1.32 1.55
CA LEU A 56 1.69 2.61 1.04
C LEU A 56 0.86 3.69 1.73
N PHE A 57 1.46 4.67 2.38
CA PHE A 57 0.71 5.72 3.09
C PHE A 57 1.40 7.08 2.99
N VAL A 58 0.62 8.15 3.16
CA VAL A 58 1.15 9.52 3.18
C VAL A 58 1.71 9.86 4.57
N GLY A 59 2.93 10.41 4.64
CA GLY A 59 3.59 10.79 5.90
C GLY A 59 4.82 11.67 5.75
#